data_AF-A0A1G7ZEE3-F1
#
_entry.id   AF-A0A1G7ZEE3-F1
#
_cell.length_a   1.000
_cell.length_b   1.000
_cell.length_c   1.000
_cell.angle_alpha   90.00
_cell.angle_beta   90.00
_cell.angle_gamma   90.00
#
_symmetry.space_group_name_H-M   'P 1'
#
loop_
_entity.id
_entity.type
_entity.pdbx_description
1 polymer ?
#
loop_
_entity_poly.entity_id
_entity_poly.type
_entity_poly.pdbx_seq_one_letter_code
_entity_poly.pdbx_strand_id
1 'polypeptide(L)' 'MDQDVLALLKLDQVQIKVPLSRSGIYAKIKDGKFPAPISLGGRAVGWLNTEIDAWIIAQAEARSVPRRKSWGCA' A
#
# COMPACT_ATOMS: atom_id res chain seq x y z
N MET A 1 -22.40 -2.94 -9.43
CA MET A 1 -21.38 -2.40 -8.51
C MET A 1 -20.30 -3.47 -8.35
N ASP A 2 -19.04 -3.11 -8.09
CA ASP A 2 -17.84 -3.99 -8.04
C ASP A 2 -17.16 -4.32 -9.39
N GLN A 3 -16.85 -3.29 -10.20
CA GLN A 3 -15.98 -3.48 -11.38
C GLN A 3 -14.48 -3.32 -11.09
N ASP A 4 -14.07 -3.05 -9.84
CA ASP A 4 -12.67 -2.68 -9.54
C ASP A 4 -11.81 -3.84 -8.99
N VAL A 5 -12.36 -5.04 -8.79
CA VAL A 5 -11.65 -6.16 -8.14
C VAL A 5 -10.42 -6.62 -8.95
N LEU A 6 -10.48 -6.57 -10.29
CA LEU A 6 -9.36 -6.95 -11.17
C LEU A 6 -8.79 -5.74 -11.93
N ALA A 7 -8.83 -4.56 -11.31
CA ALA A 7 -8.25 -3.36 -11.89
C ALA A 7 -6.76 -3.21 -11.55
N LEU A 8 -5.99 -2.69 -12.51
CA LEU A 8 -4.61 -2.26 -12.30
C LEU A 8 -4.58 -0.77 -11.99
N LEU A 9 -4.03 -0.42 -10.83
CA LEU A 9 -3.88 0.95 -10.37
C LEU A 9 -2.55 1.52 -10.83
N LYS A 10 -2.57 2.73 -11.37
CA LYS A 10 -1.35 3.53 -11.61
C LYS A 10 -0.85 4.13 -10.29
N LEU A 11 0.41 4.58 -10.28
CA LEU A 11 1.05 5.19 -9.10
C LEU A 11 0.24 6.34 -8.50
N ASP A 12 -0.45 7.14 -9.32
CA ASP A 12 -1.27 8.26 -8.82
C ASP A 12 -2.54 7.76 -8.10
N GLN A 13 -3.15 6.67 -8.58
CA GLN A 13 -4.29 6.04 -7.89
C GLN A 13 -3.86 5.35 -6.59
N VAL A 14 -2.69 4.70 -6.61
CA VAL A 14 -2.10 4.10 -5.41
C VAL A 14 -1.84 5.17 -4.34
N GLN A 15 -1.31 6.34 -4.72
CA GLN A 15 -1.11 7.47 -3.80
C GLN A 15 -2.42 8.02 -3.22
N ILE A 16 -3.54 7.93 -3.93
CA ILE A 16 -4.86 8.33 -3.42
C ILE A 16 -5.35 7.31 -2.38
N LYS A 17 -5.23 6.01 -2.66
CA LYS A 17 -5.65 4.95 -1.72
C LYS A 17 -4.75 4.86 -0.50
N VAL A 18 -3.45 4.97 -0.71
CA VAL A 18 -2.42 4.91 0.31
C VAL A 18 -1.69 6.25 0.26
N PRO A 19 -2.00 7.20 1.15
CA PRO A 19 -1.45 8.57 1.14
C PRO A 19 0.01 8.59 1.61
N LEU A 20 0.86 7.90 0.86
CA LEU A 20 2.31 7.90 0.96
C LEU A 20 2.87 8.62 -0.25
N SER A 21 3.99 9.32 -0.06
CA SER A 21 4.73 9.88 -1.18
C SER A 21 5.25 8.76 -2.09
N ARG A 22 5.51 9.09 -3.37
CA ARG A 22 6.16 8.17 -4.31
C ARG A 22 7.43 7.54 -3.73
N SER A 23 8.28 8.34 -3.09
CA SER A 23 9.50 7.84 -2.44
C SER A 23 9.19 6.89 -1.28
N GLY A 24 8.15 7.16 -0.50
CA GLY A 24 7.70 6.26 0.56
C GLY A 24 7.20 4.91 0.03
N ILE A 25 6.46 4.92 -1.08
CA ILE A 25 6.02 3.71 -1.77
C ILE A 25 7.24 2.89 -2.22
N TYR A 26 8.17 3.51 -2.96
CA TYR A 26 9.38 2.82 -3.42
C TYR A 26 10.28 2.35 -2.27
N ALA A 27 10.38 3.10 -1.18
CA ALA A 27 11.11 2.67 0.01
C ALA A 27 10.48 1.41 0.63
N LYS A 28 9.15 1.37 0.77
CA LYS A 28 8.47 0.16 1.27
C LYS A 28 8.56 -1.01 0.30
N ILE A 29 8.56 -0.78 -1.02
CA ILE A 29 8.81 -1.82 -2.02
C ILE A 29 10.22 -2.38 -1.83
N LYS A 30 11.24 -1.51 -1.66
CA LYS A 30 12.62 -1.92 -1.39
C LYS A 30 12.74 -2.72 -0.09
N ASP A 31 11.98 -2.36 0.94
CA ASP A 31 11.91 -3.08 2.21
C ASP A 31 11.11 -4.40 2.13
N GLY A 32 10.50 -4.73 0.98
CA GLY A 32 9.61 -5.88 0.83
C GLY A 32 8.29 -5.75 1.61
N LYS A 33 7.93 -4.54 2.05
CA LYS A 33 6.76 -4.23 2.87
C LYS A 33 5.60 -3.64 2.07
N PHE A 34 5.66 -3.66 0.75
CA PHE A 34 4.61 -3.15 -0.13
C PHE A 34 4.54 -4.00 -1.40
N PRO A 35 3.36 -4.16 -2.01
CA PRO A 35 3.22 -4.95 -3.24
C PRO A 35 4.14 -4.46 -4.35
N ALA A 36 4.76 -5.41 -5.06
CA ALA A 36 5.65 -5.09 -6.17
C ALA A 36 4.84 -4.58 -7.38
N PRO A 37 5.33 -3.57 -8.12
CA PRO A 37 4.69 -3.13 -9.34
C PRO A 37 4.76 -4.21 -10.43
N ILE A 38 3.66 -4.39 -11.14
CA ILE A 38 3.56 -5.17 -12.37
C ILE A 38 3.96 -4.26 -13.53
N SER A 39 4.95 -4.67 -14.31
CA SER A 39 5.35 -3.98 -15.54
C SER A 39 4.35 -4.28 -16.64
N LEU A 40 3.74 -3.23 -17.21
CA LEU A 40 2.79 -3.34 -18.32
C LEU A 40 3.46 -3.09 -19.68
N GLY A 41 4.80 -2.98 -19.68
CA GLY A 41 5.60 -2.66 -20.85
C GLY A 41 6.08 -1.19 -20.86
N GLY A 42 7.26 -0.98 -21.43
CA GLY A 42 7.89 0.33 -21.50
C GLY A 42 8.16 0.92 -20.11
N ARG A 43 7.64 2.13 -19.87
CA ARG A 43 7.76 2.85 -18.58
C ARG A 43 6.49 2.75 -17.73
N ALA A 44 5.49 1.97 -18.17
CA ALA A 44 4.22 1.83 -17.47
C ALA A 44 4.30 0.72 -16.42
N VAL A 45 3.98 1.07 -15.18
CA VAL A 45 3.85 0.15 -14.06
C VAL A 45 2.48 0.31 -13.41
N GLY A 46 1.95 -0.79 -12.86
CA GLY A 46 0.70 -0.78 -12.12
C GLY A 46 0.71 -1.78 -10.97
N TRP A 47 -0.30 -1.68 -10.11
CA TRP A 47 -0.51 -2.58 -8.98
C TRP A 47 -1.90 -3.17 -9.06
N LEU A 48 -2.10 -4.43 -8.67
CA LEU A 48 -3.45 -4.96 -8.57
C LEU A 48 -4.18 -4.27 -7.43
N ASN A 49 -5.42 -3.87 -7.70
CA ASN A 49 -6.25 -3.21 -6.70
C ASN A 49 -6.43 -4.08 -5.44
N THR A 50 -6.67 -5.37 -5.64
CA THR A 50 -6.79 -6.37 -4.57
C THR A 50 -5.54 -6.50 -3.72
N GLU A 51 -4.34 -6.40 -4.30
CA GLU A 51 -3.09 -6.44 -3.54
C GLU A 51 -2.93 -5.21 -2.65
N ILE A 52 -3.31 -4.03 -3.16
CA ILE A 52 -3.27 -2.79 -2.40
C ILE A 52 -4.29 -2.84 -1.26
N ASP A 53 -5.52 -3.30 -1.53
CA ASP A 53 -6.55 -3.44 -0.51
C ASP A 53 -6.15 -4.46 0.56
N ALA A 54 -5.61 -5.62 0.17
CA ALA A 54 -5.06 -6.61 1.09
C ALA A 54 -3.93 -6.04 1.96
N TRP A 55 -3.05 -5.21 1.37
CA TRP A 55 -1.99 -4.55 2.11
C TRP A 55 -2.54 -3.56 3.16
N ILE A 56 -3.58 -2.78 2.82
CA ILE A 56 -4.24 -1.85 3.75
C ILE A 56 -4.85 -2.63 4.93
N ILE A 57 -5.53 -3.73 4.64
CA ILE A 57 -6.11 -4.62 5.66
C ILE A 57 -5.01 -5.15 6.59
N ALA A 58 -3.90 -5.66 6.03
CA ALA A 58 -2.77 -6.14 6.83
C ALA A 58 -2.15 -5.04 7.73
N GLN A 59 -2.10 -3.78 7.27
CA GLN A 59 -1.67 -2.66 8.12
C GLN A 59 -2.66 -2.38 9.26
N ALA A 60 -3.97 -2.49 8.99
CA ALA A 60 -5.00 -2.31 10.01
C ALA A 60 -4.95 -3.42 11.08
N GLU A 61 -4.71 -4.67 10.66
CA GLU A 61 -4.51 -5.81 11.56
C GLU A 61 -3.22 -5.67 12.37
N ALA A 62 -2.11 -5.26 11.76
CA ALA A 62 -0.87 -5.00 12.48
C ALA A 62 -1.01 -3.88 13.54
N ARG A 63 -1.96 -2.94 13.34
CA ARG A 63 -2.32 -1.92 14.34
C ARG A 63 -3.18 -2.45 15.48
N SER A 64 -3.99 -3.48 15.25
CA SER A 64 -4.95 -3.98 16.26
C SER A 64 -4.26 -4.61 17.47
N VAL A 65 -2.98 -4.99 17.34
CA VAL A 65 -2.13 -5.24 18.51
C VAL A 65 -2.00 -3.92 19.28
N PRO A 66 -2.52 -3.82 20.52
CA PRO A 66 -2.44 -2.59 21.28
C PRO A 66 -0.98 -2.24 21.44
N ARG A 67 -0.50 -1.24 20.69
CA ARG A 67 0.76 -0.59 20.99
C ARG A 67 0.55 0.01 22.38
N ARG A 68 1.01 -0.70 23.42
CA ARG A 68 1.05 -0.22 24.80
C ARG A 68 1.73 1.13 24.74
N LYS A 69 0.94 2.20 24.71
CA LYS A 69 1.46 3.55 24.83
C LYS A 69 1.79 3.66 26.31
N SER A 70 3.02 3.30 26.70
CA SER A 70 3.58 3.87 27.92
C SER A 70 3.84 5.34 27.59
N TRP A 71 2.80 6.16 27.76
CA TRP A 71 3.02 7.56 28.05
C TRP A 71 3.74 7.56 29.40
N GLY A 72 5.07 7.54 29.34
CA GLY A 72 5.91 7.86 30.47
C GLY A 72 5.63 9.32 30.82
N CYS A 73 5.18 9.51 32.04
CA CYS A 73 5.04 10.79 32.70
C CYS A 73 6.38 11.54 32.69
N ALA A 74 6.35 12.80 32.25
CA ALA A 74 7.27 13.86 32.67
C ALA A 74 6.51 15.18 32.57
#